data_AF-A0A1H7XMG5-F1
#
_entry.id   AF-A0A1H7XMG5-F1
#
_cell.length_a   1.000
_cell.length_b   1.000
_cell.length_c   1.000
_cell.angle_alpha   90.00
_cell.angle_beta   90.00
_cell.angle_gamma   90.00
#
_symmetry.space_group_name_H-M   'P 1'
#
loop_
_entity.id
_entity.type
_entity.pdbx_description
1 polymer ?
#
loop_
_entity_poly.entity_id
_entity_poly.type
_entity_poly.pdbx_seq_one_letter_code
_entity_poly.pdbx_strand_id
1 'polypeptide(L)'
;MADKSHLTIAETEPISEAFRRLNANKLGILFAEDAEGRIVGAVTDGDIRRRLLTGMSVGDQVANCVNREFVWARAGAPREQILKLLDQRVHVVPILDADRRLIDVFSRDLFNLSDESEVFARARSPVRISFSGGGTDLTHYFVDNGGAVINATIAMYAHATLRRRNDGRIRIYSHDFRCSIEADNLAGLGSDGELALIKSVVRLIQPAYGFDLEVSADFPVGSGLGGSAVVSSAIIGCFNEFRSDQWDRHEIAEMAFQAERLMLNIPGGWQDQYATVFGGFNHMEFSSEQNTIVPLRLDSSIIAELEESLVLCYTGFNHDSGAVHRDQKAQYQTNDAVAAAAKQKEVTREIRHHLLRGQLLECGRLIDEAWHAKRRFSAKISSTELDAVYDHAKANGAVGGKLLGAGGGGYFMFFVRPFERYPLITALEGNGLRCSRIAFEEHGLRTWKSRFPTLSADDVAQRRR
;
A
#
# COMPACT_ATOMS: atom_id res chain seq x y z
N MET A 1 5.26 28.23 -23.12
CA MET A 1 4.30 28.12 -24.24
C MET A 1 4.83 28.95 -25.39
N ALA A 2 4.96 28.38 -26.60
CA ALA A 2 5.20 29.18 -27.79
C ALA A 2 4.00 30.12 -27.99
N ASP A 3 4.24 31.35 -28.43
CA ASP A 3 3.17 32.29 -28.75
C ASP A 3 2.35 31.74 -29.91
N LYS A 4 1.12 31.29 -29.58
CA LYS A 4 0.23 30.61 -30.53
C LYS A 4 -0.17 31.52 -31.70
N SER A 5 -0.10 32.84 -31.53
CA SER A 5 -0.46 33.82 -32.57
C SER A 5 0.43 33.73 -33.82
N HIS A 6 1.63 33.15 -33.70
CA HIS A 6 2.55 32.95 -34.82
C HIS A 6 2.47 31.55 -35.45
N LEU A 7 1.58 30.67 -34.95
CA LEU A 7 1.43 29.30 -35.46
C LEU A 7 0.28 29.15 -36.46
N THR A 8 -0.65 30.10 -36.48
CA THR A 8 -1.82 30.06 -37.36
C THR A 8 -1.86 31.26 -38.30
N ILE A 9 -2.66 31.16 -39.36
CA ILE A 9 -2.89 32.23 -40.35
C ILE A 9 -4.27 32.05 -40.99
N ALA A 10 -5.04 33.13 -41.17
CA ALA A 10 -6.33 32.99 -41.84
C ALA A 10 -6.14 32.79 -43.36
N GLU A 11 -6.97 31.94 -43.99
CA GLU A 11 -6.84 31.61 -45.42
C GLU A 11 -6.91 32.84 -46.34
N THR A 12 -7.57 33.91 -45.87
CA THR A 12 -7.77 35.18 -46.59
C THR A 12 -6.58 36.13 -46.50
N GLU A 13 -5.60 35.86 -45.62
CA GLU A 13 -4.41 36.68 -45.47
C GLU A 13 -3.43 36.50 -46.65
N PRO A 14 -2.60 37.51 -46.97
CA PRO A 14 -1.65 37.42 -48.06
C PRO A 14 -0.44 36.53 -47.72
N ILE A 15 0.18 35.95 -48.74
CA ILE A 15 1.40 35.13 -48.62
C ILE A 15 2.55 35.88 -47.93
N SER A 16 2.64 37.20 -48.12
CA SER A 16 3.63 38.05 -47.43
C SER A 16 3.53 37.97 -45.90
N GLU A 17 2.33 37.82 -45.36
CA GLU A 17 2.11 37.62 -43.93
C GLU A 17 2.52 36.22 -43.48
N ALA A 18 2.24 35.20 -44.31
CA ALA A 18 2.67 33.84 -44.05
C ALA A 18 4.20 33.74 -43.88
N PHE A 19 4.97 34.40 -44.75
CA PHE A 19 6.43 34.46 -44.61
C PHE A 19 6.88 35.14 -43.31
N ARG A 20 6.19 36.19 -42.87
CA ARG A 20 6.52 36.87 -41.61
C ARG A 20 6.33 35.93 -40.42
N ARG A 21 5.19 35.22 -40.37
CA ARG A 21 4.87 34.29 -39.28
C ARG A 21 5.74 33.02 -39.32
N LEU A 22 6.03 32.46 -40.51
CA LEU A 22 6.96 31.33 -40.68
C LEU A 22 8.37 31.66 -40.14
N ASN A 23 8.89 32.85 -40.45
CA ASN A 23 10.18 33.29 -39.92
C ASN A 23 10.15 33.52 -38.40
N ALA A 24 9.02 33.99 -37.86
CA ALA A 24 8.87 34.24 -36.43
C ALA A 24 8.74 32.94 -35.61
N ASN A 25 8.04 31.93 -36.12
CA ASN A 25 7.67 30.76 -35.34
C ASN A 25 8.73 29.66 -35.26
N LYS A 26 9.76 29.69 -36.13
CA LYS A 26 10.90 28.76 -36.19
C LYS A 26 10.53 27.27 -36.36
N LEU A 27 9.27 26.93 -36.60
CA LEU A 27 8.79 25.57 -36.86
C LEU A 27 8.70 25.25 -38.36
N GLY A 28 8.80 26.26 -39.23
CA GLY A 28 8.77 26.09 -40.69
C GLY A 28 7.40 25.68 -41.25
N ILE A 29 6.34 25.81 -40.44
CA ILE A 29 4.97 25.49 -40.80
C ILE A 29 3.99 26.46 -40.13
N LEU A 30 2.88 26.75 -40.81
CA LEU A 30 1.71 27.45 -40.26
C LEU A 30 0.47 26.59 -40.48
N PHE A 31 -0.53 26.77 -39.61
CA PHE A 31 -1.82 26.12 -39.74
C PHE A 31 -2.87 27.13 -40.21
N ALA A 32 -3.54 26.80 -41.31
CA ALA A 32 -4.48 27.69 -41.96
C ALA A 32 -5.87 27.62 -41.29
N GLU A 33 -6.43 28.76 -40.95
CA GLU A 33 -7.74 28.91 -40.30
C GLU A 33 -8.81 29.41 -41.26
N ASP A 34 -10.01 28.84 -41.17
CA ASP A 34 -11.21 29.38 -41.81
C ASP A 34 -11.83 30.55 -41.03
N ALA A 35 -12.93 31.11 -41.53
CA ALA A 35 -13.62 32.25 -40.90
C ALA A 35 -14.18 31.93 -39.50
N GLU A 36 -14.36 30.65 -39.16
CA GLU A 36 -14.82 30.19 -37.85
C GLU A 36 -13.66 29.83 -36.89
N GLY A 37 -12.41 30.01 -37.33
CA GLY A 37 -11.19 29.71 -36.57
C GLY A 37 -10.84 28.23 -36.54
N ARG A 38 -11.37 27.42 -37.46
CA ARG A 38 -11.05 25.98 -37.55
C ARG A 38 -9.84 25.77 -38.42
N ILE A 39 -8.97 24.86 -38.01
CA ILE A 39 -7.79 24.48 -38.79
C ILE A 39 -8.21 23.62 -39.97
N VAL A 40 -8.01 24.14 -41.18
CA VAL A 40 -8.43 23.51 -42.44
C VAL A 40 -7.26 23.02 -43.28
N GLY A 41 -6.02 23.36 -42.91
CA GLY A 41 -4.84 22.88 -43.59
C GLY A 41 -3.54 23.33 -42.93
N ALA A 42 -2.42 22.97 -43.56
CA ALA A 42 -1.10 23.43 -43.17
C ALA A 42 -0.36 24.04 -44.38
N VAL A 43 0.55 24.98 -44.12
CA VAL A 43 1.35 25.64 -45.15
C VAL A 43 2.80 25.76 -44.71
N THR A 44 3.72 25.33 -45.57
CA THR A 44 5.17 25.40 -45.36
C THR A 44 5.84 26.31 -46.39
N ASP A 45 7.12 26.66 -46.17
CA ASP A 45 7.91 27.37 -47.18
C ASP A 45 7.96 26.65 -48.53
N GLY A 46 7.92 25.31 -48.52
CA GLY A 46 7.92 24.49 -49.73
C GLY A 46 6.62 24.59 -50.52
N ASP A 47 5.48 24.76 -49.83
CA ASP A 47 4.16 24.92 -50.45
C ASP A 47 4.04 26.27 -51.13
N ILE A 48 4.41 27.33 -50.41
CA ILE A 48 4.40 28.71 -50.92
C ILE A 48 5.37 28.84 -52.11
N ARG A 49 6.60 28.35 -51.96
CA ARG A 49 7.63 28.43 -53.02
C ARG A 49 7.18 27.75 -54.32
N ARG A 50 6.55 26.57 -54.23
CA ARG A 50 6.02 25.86 -55.41
C ARG A 50 4.97 26.68 -56.15
N ARG A 51 4.09 27.39 -55.42
CA ARG A 51 3.05 28.23 -56.01
C ARG A 51 3.60 29.51 -56.63
N LEU A 52 4.57 30.16 -55.99
CA LEU A 52 5.24 31.34 -56.56
C LEU A 52 5.94 31.01 -57.90
N LEU A 53 6.57 29.83 -58.02
CA LEU A 53 7.18 29.38 -59.27
C LEU A 53 6.17 29.15 -60.41
N THR A 54 4.88 29.02 -60.10
CA THR A 54 3.79 28.90 -61.09
C THR A 54 3.15 30.24 -61.47
N GLY A 55 3.72 31.37 -61.04
CA GLY A 55 3.28 32.72 -61.42
C GLY A 55 2.43 33.46 -60.38
N MET A 56 2.27 32.92 -59.17
CA MET A 56 1.63 33.63 -58.06
C MET A 56 2.54 34.73 -57.49
N SER A 57 1.92 35.75 -56.90
CA SER A 57 2.56 36.87 -56.21
C SER A 57 2.45 36.73 -54.70
N VAL A 58 3.34 37.39 -53.96
CA VAL A 58 3.30 37.47 -52.49
C VAL A 58 2.07 38.22 -51.95
N GLY A 59 1.34 38.93 -52.81
CA GLY A 59 0.07 39.57 -52.48
C GLY A 59 -1.15 38.64 -52.59
N ASP A 60 -1.00 37.47 -53.19
CA ASP A 60 -2.10 36.50 -53.32
C ASP A 60 -2.41 35.84 -51.97
N GLN A 61 -3.64 35.36 -51.84
CA GLN A 61 -4.13 34.75 -50.60
C GLN A 61 -3.47 33.40 -50.30
N VAL A 62 -3.26 33.14 -49.01
CA VAL A 62 -2.66 31.89 -48.51
C VAL A 62 -3.50 30.67 -48.89
N ALA A 63 -4.83 30.80 -49.00
CA ALA A 63 -5.74 29.73 -49.42
C ALA A 63 -5.25 28.90 -50.63
N ASN A 64 -4.56 29.55 -51.59
CA ASN A 64 -4.06 28.92 -52.80
C ASN A 64 -2.78 28.07 -52.59
N CYS A 65 -2.13 28.20 -51.42
CA CYS A 65 -0.94 27.48 -51.02
C CYS A 65 -1.21 26.40 -49.95
N VAL A 66 -2.40 26.37 -49.36
CA VAL A 66 -2.71 25.47 -48.23
C VAL A 66 -2.75 24.01 -48.68
N ASN A 67 -2.03 23.15 -47.96
CA ASN A 67 -2.22 21.71 -48.05
C ASN A 67 -3.39 21.29 -47.15
N ARG A 68 -4.50 20.89 -47.78
CA ARG A 68 -5.72 20.41 -47.10
C ARG A 68 -5.56 18.98 -46.58
N GLU A 69 -4.63 18.20 -47.12
CA GLU A 69 -4.30 16.84 -46.67
C GLU A 69 -3.09 16.89 -45.73
N PHE A 70 -3.33 17.31 -44.49
CA PHE A 70 -2.30 17.44 -43.46
C PHE A 70 -2.51 16.45 -42.31
N VAL A 71 -1.42 16.11 -41.63
CA VAL A 71 -1.42 15.21 -40.48
C VAL A 71 -1.67 16.02 -39.21
N TRP A 72 -2.59 15.55 -38.37
CA TRP A 72 -2.95 16.19 -37.09
C TRP A 72 -3.39 15.13 -36.07
N ALA A 73 -3.44 15.51 -34.80
CA ALA A 73 -3.94 14.66 -33.72
C ALA A 73 -5.04 15.34 -32.92
N ARG A 74 -5.95 14.55 -32.35
CA ARG A 74 -7.02 15.07 -31.48
C ARG A 74 -6.47 15.38 -30.09
N ALA A 75 -7.03 16.39 -29.45
CA ALA A 75 -6.83 16.66 -28.03
C ALA A 75 -7.09 15.40 -27.18
N GLY A 76 -6.14 15.05 -26.32
CA GLY A 76 -6.18 13.83 -25.50
C GLY A 76 -5.70 12.56 -26.20
N ALA A 77 -5.21 12.63 -27.45
CA ALA A 77 -4.57 11.48 -28.11
C ALA A 77 -3.37 10.97 -27.29
N PRO A 78 -3.17 9.65 -27.15
CA PRO A 78 -2.01 9.11 -26.46
C PRO A 78 -0.70 9.60 -27.07
N ARG A 79 0.30 9.89 -26.24
CA ARG A 79 1.63 10.35 -26.69
C ARG A 79 2.22 9.43 -27.76
N GLU A 80 2.07 8.11 -27.61
CA GLU A 80 2.51 7.12 -28.59
C GLU A 80 1.88 7.34 -29.97
N GLN A 81 0.58 7.68 -30.02
CA GLN A 81 -0.12 7.96 -31.28
C GLN A 81 0.45 9.21 -31.94
N ILE A 82 0.68 10.28 -31.17
CA ILE A 82 1.27 11.53 -31.68
C ILE A 82 2.70 11.28 -32.18
N LEU A 83 3.50 10.49 -31.45
CA LEU A 83 4.86 10.12 -31.85
C LEU A 83 4.90 9.34 -33.16
N LYS A 84 3.93 8.43 -33.39
CA LYS A 84 3.81 7.66 -34.63
C LYS A 84 3.44 8.51 -35.86
N LEU A 85 2.88 9.71 -35.65
CA LEU A 85 2.60 10.67 -36.72
C LEU A 85 3.84 11.46 -37.15
N LEU A 86 4.86 11.55 -36.28
CA LEU A 86 6.11 12.23 -36.59
C LEU A 86 7.06 11.27 -37.32
N ASP A 87 7.54 11.68 -38.49
CA ASP A 87 8.50 10.90 -39.29
C ASP A 87 9.49 11.83 -40.01
N GLN A 88 10.22 11.34 -41.02
CA GLN A 88 11.15 12.16 -41.82
C GLN A 88 10.46 13.26 -42.65
N ARG A 89 9.14 13.20 -42.86
CA ARG A 89 8.35 14.15 -43.66
C ARG A 89 7.47 15.05 -42.79
N VAL A 90 6.95 14.52 -41.69
CA VAL A 90 6.09 15.22 -40.74
C VAL A 90 6.91 15.55 -39.50
N HIS A 91 7.36 16.80 -39.43
CA HIS A 91 8.18 17.31 -38.32
C HIS A 91 7.35 17.96 -37.20
N VAL A 92 6.11 18.32 -37.51
CA VAL A 92 5.21 19.08 -36.65
C VAL A 92 3.79 18.55 -36.80
N VAL A 93 3.10 18.29 -35.70
CA VAL A 93 1.72 17.79 -35.64
C VAL A 93 0.89 18.74 -34.78
N PRO A 94 -0.14 19.40 -35.33
CA PRO A 94 -1.08 20.20 -34.55
C PRO A 94 -2.03 19.30 -33.75
N ILE A 95 -2.34 19.73 -32.53
CA ILE A 95 -3.32 19.12 -31.64
C ILE A 95 -4.60 19.94 -31.71
N LEU A 96 -5.67 19.32 -32.17
CA LEU A 96 -6.95 20.00 -32.42
C LEU A 96 -8.03 19.53 -31.43
N ASP A 97 -8.89 20.45 -31.01
CA ASP A 97 -10.09 20.13 -30.21
C ASP A 97 -11.19 19.45 -31.06
N ALA A 98 -12.37 19.23 -30.46
CA ALA A 98 -13.51 18.64 -31.17
C ALA A 98 -14.05 19.53 -32.31
N ASP A 99 -13.86 20.84 -32.22
CA ASP A 99 -14.29 21.84 -33.20
C ASP A 99 -13.20 22.14 -34.24
N ARG A 100 -12.08 21.40 -34.21
CA ARG A 100 -10.87 21.60 -35.04
C ARG A 100 -10.11 22.90 -34.77
N ARG A 101 -10.19 23.47 -33.58
CA ARG A 101 -9.36 24.61 -33.18
C ARG A 101 -8.03 24.13 -32.60
N LEU A 102 -6.96 24.90 -32.81
CA LEU A 102 -5.62 24.55 -32.36
C LEU A 102 -5.49 24.66 -30.82
N ILE A 103 -5.27 23.54 -30.14
CA ILE A 103 -4.95 23.51 -28.70
C ILE A 103 -3.45 23.64 -28.49
N ASP A 104 -2.65 22.82 -29.16
CA ASP A 104 -1.19 22.76 -28.99
C ASP A 104 -0.50 22.26 -30.27
N VAL A 105 0.83 22.26 -30.29
CA VAL A 105 1.63 21.75 -31.40
C VAL A 105 2.75 20.87 -30.86
N PHE A 106 2.91 19.68 -31.43
CA PHE A 106 4.03 18.79 -31.13
C PHE A 106 5.04 18.84 -32.26
N SER A 107 6.31 19.02 -31.92
CA SER A 107 7.42 18.86 -32.87
C SER A 107 8.52 17.99 -32.27
N ARG A 108 9.52 17.65 -33.09
CA ARG A 108 10.71 16.92 -32.62
C ARG A 108 11.46 17.65 -31.50
N ASP A 109 11.43 18.98 -31.50
CA ASP A 109 12.18 19.82 -30.57
C ASP A 109 11.29 20.42 -29.48
N LEU A 110 9.96 20.34 -29.65
CA LEU A 110 8.96 20.86 -28.73
C LEU A 110 8.14 19.70 -28.15
N PHE A 111 8.69 19.06 -27.12
CA PHE A 111 7.93 18.12 -26.29
C PHE A 111 7.44 18.83 -25.03
N ASN A 112 6.18 19.26 -25.02
CA ASN A 112 5.52 19.54 -23.74
C ASN A 112 5.36 18.20 -23.02
N LEU A 113 6.14 17.99 -21.95
CA LEU A 113 5.81 16.98 -20.96
C LEU A 113 4.43 17.36 -20.42
N SER A 114 3.52 16.38 -20.30
CA SER A 114 2.19 16.59 -19.70
C SER A 114 2.31 17.33 -18.38
N ASP A 115 1.33 18.16 -18.05
CA ASP A 115 1.27 18.88 -16.78
C ASP A 115 1.55 17.96 -15.59
N GLU A 116 2.19 18.49 -14.55
CA GLU A 116 2.46 17.74 -13.33
C GLU A 116 1.14 17.24 -12.72
N SER A 117 0.98 15.93 -12.72
CA SER A 117 -0.12 15.20 -12.09
C SER A 117 0.06 15.14 -10.57
N GLU A 118 -1.03 15.15 -9.82
CA GLU A 118 -0.96 14.84 -8.39
C GLU A 118 -0.33 13.45 -8.15
N VAL A 119 0.67 13.41 -7.26
CA VAL A 119 1.38 12.19 -6.89
C VAL A 119 0.88 11.70 -5.54
N PHE A 120 0.43 10.46 -5.51
CA PHE A 120 -0.01 9.75 -4.31
C PHE A 120 0.98 8.64 -3.99
N ALA A 121 1.38 8.52 -2.73
CA ALA A 121 1.98 7.29 -2.23
C ALA A 121 0.89 6.39 -1.66
N ARG A 122 1.00 5.10 -1.91
CA ARG A 122 0.12 4.07 -1.37
C ARG A 122 0.96 2.98 -0.76
N ALA A 123 0.43 2.37 0.28
CA ALA A 123 1.03 1.24 0.93
C ALA A 123 -0.03 0.23 1.33
N ARG A 124 0.35 -1.05 1.32
CA ARG A 124 -0.38 -2.11 2.02
C ARG A 124 0.59 -3.01 2.77
N SER A 125 0.23 -3.38 3.98
CA SER A 125 1.01 -4.29 4.83
C SER A 125 0.12 -5.45 5.28
N PRO A 126 0.56 -6.71 5.16
CA PRO A 126 -0.25 -7.87 5.55
C PRO A 126 -0.21 -8.11 7.06
N VAL A 127 -1.29 -8.64 7.61
CA VAL A 127 -1.32 -9.15 8.99
C VAL A 127 -0.59 -10.48 9.13
N ARG A 128 -0.39 -10.93 10.36
CA ARG A 128 0.35 -12.16 10.68
C ARG A 128 -0.39 -13.09 11.63
N ILE A 129 -0.18 -14.38 11.44
CA ILE A 129 -0.49 -15.44 12.41
C ILE A 129 0.82 -16.02 12.95
N SER A 130 0.82 -16.53 14.18
CA SER A 130 1.99 -17.20 14.76
C SER A 130 1.66 -18.63 15.14
N PHE A 131 2.52 -19.58 14.79
CA PHE A 131 2.35 -20.98 15.18
C PHE A 131 2.82 -21.19 16.62
N SER A 132 4.00 -20.69 16.98
CA SER A 132 4.55 -20.77 18.36
C SER A 132 5.51 -19.62 18.65
N GLY A 133 5.89 -19.46 19.92
CA GLY A 133 6.96 -18.55 20.35
C GLY A 133 6.51 -17.22 20.92
N GLY A 134 5.21 -16.89 20.81
CA GLY A 134 4.67 -15.64 21.31
C GLY A 134 4.90 -15.49 22.81
N GLY A 135 5.41 -14.33 23.22
CA GLY A 135 5.88 -14.05 24.58
C GLY A 135 7.39 -14.18 24.73
N THR A 136 8.04 -15.06 23.95
CA THR A 136 9.51 -15.13 23.95
C THR A 136 10.16 -13.96 23.23
N ASP A 137 9.38 -13.23 22.42
CA ASP A 137 9.77 -12.02 21.70
C ASP A 137 9.65 -10.73 22.54
N LEU A 138 9.45 -10.86 23.86
CA LEU A 138 9.44 -9.73 24.79
C LEU A 138 10.87 -9.43 25.25
N THR A 139 11.29 -8.16 25.22
CA THR A 139 12.67 -7.75 25.55
C THR A 139 13.15 -8.26 26.91
N HIS A 140 12.30 -8.23 27.93
CA HIS A 140 12.67 -8.69 29.26
C HIS A 140 12.87 -10.21 29.37
N TYR A 141 12.41 -11.00 28.39
CA TYR A 141 12.65 -12.44 28.36
C TYR A 141 13.89 -12.78 27.52
N PHE A 142 13.95 -12.29 26.27
CA PHE A 142 14.98 -12.75 25.34
C PHE A 142 16.38 -12.19 25.65
N VAL A 143 16.50 -11.11 26.41
CA VAL A 143 17.82 -10.58 26.81
C VAL A 143 18.62 -11.63 27.58
N ASP A 144 17.97 -12.39 28.46
CA ASP A 144 18.64 -13.40 29.29
C ASP A 144 18.55 -14.82 28.69
N ASN A 145 17.49 -15.12 27.93
CA ASN A 145 17.18 -16.48 27.51
C ASN A 145 17.25 -16.71 25.99
N GLY A 146 17.32 -15.64 25.20
CA GLY A 146 17.03 -15.63 23.76
C GLY A 146 15.58 -16.00 23.43
N GLY A 147 14.99 -15.35 22.42
CA GLY A 147 13.63 -15.57 21.97
C GLY A 147 13.58 -16.30 20.63
N ALA A 148 12.47 -16.98 20.35
CA ALA A 148 12.22 -17.51 19.01
C ALA A 148 10.73 -17.56 18.68
N VAL A 149 10.35 -17.05 17.51
CA VAL A 149 8.97 -17.08 17.00
C VAL A 149 8.95 -17.68 15.62
N ILE A 150 7.93 -18.49 15.34
CA ILE A 150 7.60 -18.92 13.98
C ILE A 150 6.23 -18.38 13.59
N ASN A 151 6.20 -17.56 12.54
CA ASN A 151 5.00 -16.86 12.08
C ASN A 151 4.89 -16.89 10.55
N ALA A 152 3.72 -16.49 10.07
CA ALA A 152 3.44 -16.31 8.66
C ALA A 152 2.48 -15.14 8.44
N THR A 153 2.65 -14.39 7.36
CA THR A 153 1.68 -13.38 6.95
C THR A 153 0.53 -13.97 6.15
N ILE A 154 -0.65 -13.35 6.24
CA ILE A 154 -1.86 -13.76 5.53
C ILE A 154 -2.46 -12.59 4.76
N ALA A 155 -3.27 -12.88 3.74
CA ALA A 155 -3.85 -11.91 2.81
C ALA A 155 -5.01 -11.08 3.39
N MET A 156 -4.77 -10.42 4.52
CA MET A 156 -5.58 -9.33 5.07
C MET A 156 -4.65 -8.18 5.37
N TYR A 157 -5.01 -6.95 5.01
CA TYR A 157 -4.07 -5.84 4.98
C TYR A 157 -4.55 -4.63 5.80
N ALA A 158 -3.59 -3.82 6.23
CA ALA A 158 -3.84 -2.40 6.43
C ALA A 158 -3.40 -1.65 5.17
N HIS A 159 -4.16 -0.62 4.81
CA HIS A 159 -3.93 0.23 3.66
C HIS A 159 -3.68 1.66 4.12
N ALA A 160 -2.72 2.32 3.49
CA ALA A 160 -2.49 3.74 3.66
C ALA A 160 -2.42 4.42 2.29
N THR A 161 -2.99 5.62 2.18
CA THR A 161 -2.86 6.50 1.02
C THR A 161 -2.44 7.87 1.51
N LEU A 162 -1.36 8.41 0.93
CA LEU A 162 -0.75 9.66 1.32
C LEU A 162 -0.60 10.57 0.11
N ARG A 163 -1.07 11.82 0.24
CA ARG A 163 -0.81 12.89 -0.73
C ARG A 163 -0.05 14.02 -0.04
N ARG A 164 1.04 14.48 -0.66
CA ARG A 164 1.76 15.68 -0.22
C ARG A 164 0.94 16.92 -0.56
N ARG A 165 0.93 17.89 0.36
CA ARG A 165 0.32 19.19 0.16
C ARG A 165 1.40 20.24 -0.07
N ASN A 166 0.99 21.36 -0.67
CA ASN A 166 1.84 22.54 -0.89
C ASN A 166 1.78 23.52 0.30
N ASP A 167 0.91 23.26 1.29
CA ASP A 167 0.84 23.98 2.56
C ASP A 167 1.39 23.10 3.71
N GLY A 168 1.41 23.65 4.93
CA GLY A 168 1.85 22.91 6.13
C GLY A 168 0.77 22.05 6.78
N ARG A 169 -0.47 22.04 6.26
CA ARG A 169 -1.62 21.43 6.92
C ARG A 169 -1.54 19.92 6.91
N ILE A 170 -2.03 19.30 7.98
CA ILE A 170 -2.10 17.85 8.15
C ILE A 170 -3.57 17.46 8.26
N ARG A 171 -4.00 16.50 7.43
CA ARG A 171 -5.29 15.85 7.54
C ARG A 171 -5.11 14.34 7.58
N ILE A 172 -5.72 13.70 8.57
CA ILE A 172 -5.68 12.25 8.76
C ILE A 172 -7.12 11.75 8.83
N TYR A 173 -7.46 10.73 8.04
CA TYR A 173 -8.76 10.07 8.08
C TYR A 173 -8.61 8.58 8.32
N SER A 174 -9.32 8.04 9.30
CA SER A 174 -9.46 6.60 9.51
C SER A 174 -10.84 6.16 9.03
N HIS A 175 -10.89 5.29 8.03
CA HIS A 175 -12.13 4.73 7.50
C HIS A 175 -12.80 3.80 8.52
N ASP A 176 -12.01 3.06 9.30
CA ASP A 176 -12.51 2.09 10.28
C ASP A 176 -13.22 2.78 11.46
N PHE A 177 -12.64 3.87 11.96
CA PHE A 177 -13.23 4.67 13.05
C PHE A 177 -14.16 5.79 12.55
N ARG A 178 -14.18 6.06 11.24
CA ARG A 178 -14.92 7.16 10.60
C ARG A 178 -14.63 8.52 11.24
N CYS A 179 -13.39 8.74 11.64
CA CYS A 179 -12.96 9.98 12.27
C CYS A 179 -11.84 10.67 11.49
N SER A 180 -11.79 12.00 11.60
CA SER A 180 -10.80 12.86 10.97
C SER A 180 -10.06 13.70 11.99
N ILE A 181 -8.76 13.87 11.79
CA ILE A 181 -7.91 14.76 12.57
C ILE A 181 -7.29 15.78 11.63
N GLU A 182 -7.37 17.05 12.00
CA GLU A 182 -6.79 18.16 11.25
C GLU A 182 -5.88 18.97 12.17
N ALA A 183 -4.74 19.41 11.63
CA ALA A 183 -3.81 20.30 12.31
C ALA A 183 -3.16 21.24 11.29
N ASP A 184 -2.85 22.47 11.71
CA ASP A 184 -2.19 23.43 10.82
C ASP A 184 -0.74 23.05 10.49
N ASN A 185 -0.11 22.24 11.33
CA ASN A 185 1.25 21.72 11.18
C ASN A 185 1.50 20.57 12.17
N LEU A 186 2.70 19.97 12.10
CA LEU A 186 3.10 18.85 12.95
C LEU A 186 3.04 19.16 14.46
N ALA A 187 3.39 20.38 14.87
CA ALA A 187 3.34 20.77 16.28
C ALA A 187 1.89 20.81 16.82
N GLY A 188 0.91 21.11 15.96
CA GLY A 188 -0.50 21.14 16.29
C GLY A 188 -1.18 19.76 16.38
N LEU A 189 -0.54 18.68 15.93
CA LEU A 189 -1.17 17.35 15.86
C LEU A 189 -1.43 16.71 17.25
N GLY A 190 -0.60 17.05 18.25
CA GLY A 190 -0.64 16.49 19.60
C GLY A 190 -0.18 15.02 19.71
N SER A 191 -0.07 14.49 20.94
CA SER A 191 0.26 13.07 21.22
C SER A 191 -0.95 12.18 21.45
N ASP A 192 -1.97 12.72 22.10
CA ASP A 192 -2.98 11.93 22.79
C ASP A 192 -4.33 11.97 22.06
N GLY A 193 -5.29 11.20 22.58
CA GLY A 193 -6.65 11.14 22.07
C GLY A 193 -6.82 10.15 20.91
N GLU A 194 -7.77 10.45 20.02
CA GLU A 194 -8.09 9.59 18.88
C GLU A 194 -6.87 9.39 17.96
N LEU A 195 -6.77 8.20 17.39
CA LEU A 195 -5.70 7.80 16.46
C LEU A 195 -4.28 8.01 17.02
N ALA A 196 -4.08 7.86 18.34
CA ALA A 196 -2.78 8.05 19.00
C ALA A 196 -1.62 7.29 18.33
N LEU A 197 -1.86 6.07 17.82
CA LEU A 197 -0.86 5.31 17.06
C LEU A 197 -0.42 6.03 15.79
N ILE A 198 -1.38 6.51 14.99
CA ILE A 198 -1.10 7.21 13.74
C ILE A 198 -0.35 8.52 14.03
N LYS A 199 -0.79 9.27 15.06
CA LYS A 199 -0.08 10.49 15.50
C LYS A 199 1.34 10.18 15.94
N SER A 200 1.55 9.11 16.71
CA SER A 200 2.88 8.69 17.16
C SER A 200 3.80 8.39 15.98
N VAL A 201 3.33 7.63 14.98
CA VAL A 201 4.08 7.33 13.75
C VAL A 201 4.44 8.60 13.00
N VAL A 202 3.49 9.51 12.78
CA VAL A 202 3.73 10.78 12.09
C VAL A 202 4.77 11.64 12.84
N ARG A 203 4.68 11.69 14.17
CA ARG A 203 5.61 12.45 15.02
C ARG A 203 7.01 11.82 15.07
N LEU A 204 7.12 10.51 14.90
CA LEU A 204 8.39 9.83 14.74
C LEU A 204 9.04 10.18 13.41
N ILE A 205 8.26 10.19 12.33
CA ILE A 205 8.73 10.46 10.96
C ILE A 205 9.16 11.92 10.77
N GLN A 206 8.47 12.86 11.42
CA GLN A 206 8.71 14.31 11.31
C GLN A 206 8.73 14.83 9.86
N PRO A 207 7.63 14.68 9.09
CA PRO A 207 7.60 15.15 7.71
C PRO A 207 7.73 16.68 7.63
N ALA A 208 8.55 17.17 6.70
CA ALA A 208 8.80 18.61 6.48
C ALA A 208 7.72 19.29 5.61
N TYR A 209 6.57 18.64 5.38
CA TYR A 209 5.50 19.11 4.50
C TYR A 209 4.13 18.75 5.08
N GLY A 210 3.10 19.50 4.70
CA GLY A 210 1.71 19.12 4.95
C GLY A 210 1.29 17.93 4.10
N PHE A 211 0.29 17.18 4.55
CA PHE A 211 -0.19 15.99 3.86
C PHE A 211 -1.65 15.66 4.17
N ASP A 212 -2.28 14.93 3.25
CA ASP A 212 -3.52 14.19 3.51
C ASP A 212 -3.18 12.70 3.60
N LEU A 213 -3.57 12.05 4.70
CA LEU A 213 -3.36 10.63 4.96
C LEU A 213 -4.71 9.94 5.20
N GLU A 214 -4.99 8.87 4.46
CA GLU A 214 -6.12 7.99 4.71
C GLU A 214 -5.64 6.59 5.07
N VAL A 215 -6.30 5.96 6.04
CA VAL A 215 -5.98 4.62 6.54
C VAL A 215 -7.23 3.76 6.67
N SER A 216 -7.14 2.48 6.28
CA SER A 216 -8.19 1.47 6.45
C SER A 216 -7.59 0.09 6.73
N ALA A 217 -8.37 -0.83 7.31
CA ALA A 217 -7.94 -2.20 7.57
C ALA A 217 -9.00 -3.25 7.20
N ASP A 218 -8.55 -4.40 6.69
CA ASP A 218 -9.42 -5.54 6.34
C ASP A 218 -9.87 -6.37 7.57
N PHE A 219 -9.41 -5.98 8.76
CA PHE A 219 -9.55 -6.76 10.00
C PHE A 219 -10.02 -5.87 11.16
N PRO A 220 -10.76 -6.43 12.13
CA PRO A 220 -11.21 -5.67 13.29
C PRO A 220 -10.06 -5.34 14.25
N VAL A 221 -10.24 -4.24 14.99
CA VAL A 221 -9.36 -3.86 16.11
C VAL A 221 -9.35 -4.99 17.16
N GLY A 222 -8.20 -5.24 17.77
CA GLY A 222 -8.07 -6.28 18.80
C GLY A 222 -8.18 -7.71 18.26
N SER A 223 -8.03 -7.92 16.95
CA SER A 223 -8.07 -9.23 16.30
C SER A 223 -6.97 -10.21 16.77
N GLY A 224 -5.88 -9.71 17.37
CA GLY A 224 -4.71 -10.53 17.67
C GLY A 224 -3.84 -10.83 16.46
N LEU A 225 -4.10 -10.21 15.30
CA LEU A 225 -3.36 -10.40 14.04
C LEU A 225 -2.17 -9.42 13.85
N GLY A 226 -1.81 -8.67 14.90
CA GLY A 226 -0.70 -7.70 14.86
C GLY A 226 -1.10 -6.35 14.27
N GLY A 227 -2.39 -6.00 14.33
CA GLY A 227 -2.97 -4.88 13.60
C GLY A 227 -2.29 -3.51 13.81
N SER A 228 -1.79 -3.22 15.02
CA SER A 228 -1.08 -1.98 15.31
C SER A 228 0.21 -1.85 14.49
N ALA A 229 1.04 -2.88 14.47
CA ALA A 229 2.26 -2.92 13.68
C ALA A 229 1.95 -2.78 12.18
N VAL A 230 0.92 -3.46 11.70
CA VAL A 230 0.51 -3.49 10.29
C VAL A 230 0.08 -2.10 9.81
N VAL A 231 -0.70 -1.38 10.63
CA VAL A 231 -1.10 0.01 10.37
C VAL A 231 0.11 0.94 10.37
N SER A 232 0.99 0.83 11.38
CA SER A 232 2.20 1.65 11.48
C SER A 232 3.11 1.46 10.27
N SER A 233 3.39 0.22 9.86
CA SER A 233 4.24 -0.09 8.71
C SER A 233 3.65 0.42 7.39
N ALA A 234 2.33 0.34 7.19
CA ALA A 234 1.69 0.91 6.00
C ALA A 234 1.88 2.45 5.96
N ILE A 235 1.69 3.14 7.07
CA ILE A 235 1.87 4.60 7.15
C ILE A 235 3.34 4.98 6.90
N ILE A 236 4.28 4.34 7.60
CA ILE A 236 5.72 4.57 7.42
C ILE A 236 6.11 4.33 5.95
N GLY A 237 5.62 3.25 5.35
CA GLY A 237 5.85 2.93 3.94
C GLY A 237 5.39 4.03 2.99
N CYS A 238 4.20 4.62 3.21
CA CYS A 238 3.72 5.76 2.44
C CYS A 238 4.65 6.98 2.53
N PHE A 239 5.14 7.31 3.72
CA PHE A 239 6.11 8.40 3.88
C PHE A 239 7.45 8.06 3.24
N ASN A 240 7.88 6.80 3.29
CA ASN A 240 9.13 6.33 2.71
C ASN A 240 9.18 6.54 1.19
N GLU A 241 8.04 6.40 0.49
CA GLU A 241 7.96 6.71 -0.94
C GLU A 241 8.37 8.15 -1.27
N PHE A 242 8.13 9.11 -0.39
CA PHE A 242 8.47 10.51 -0.63
C PHE A 242 9.87 10.91 -0.14
N ARG A 243 10.63 9.98 0.45
CA ARG A 243 12.01 10.21 0.87
C ARG A 243 12.99 9.98 -0.28
N SER A 244 14.06 10.77 -0.29
CA SER A 244 15.22 10.53 -1.17
C SER A 244 16.14 9.45 -0.60
N ASP A 245 16.20 9.36 0.72
CA ASP A 245 16.95 8.42 1.55
C ASP A 245 15.98 7.40 2.16
N GLN A 246 15.47 6.51 1.32
CA GLN A 246 14.48 5.52 1.74
C GLN A 246 15.05 4.62 2.83
N TRP A 247 14.25 4.42 3.88
CA TRP A 247 14.50 3.44 4.92
C TRP A 247 14.42 2.02 4.37
N ASP A 248 15.27 1.16 4.89
CA ASP A 248 15.19 -0.28 4.66
C ASP A 248 14.09 -0.95 5.50
N ARG A 249 13.95 -2.27 5.32
CA ARG A 249 12.91 -3.05 6.00
C ARG A 249 13.12 -3.15 7.52
N HIS A 250 14.36 -3.19 7.98
CA HIS A 250 14.66 -3.23 9.42
C HIS A 250 14.31 -1.89 10.06
N GLU A 251 14.76 -0.79 9.45
CA GLU A 251 14.45 0.57 9.90
C GLU A 251 12.94 0.79 10.01
N ILE A 252 12.15 0.38 9.00
CA ILE A 252 10.69 0.52 9.04
C ILE A 252 10.06 -0.29 10.18
N ALA A 253 10.51 -1.54 10.39
CA ALA A 253 10.00 -2.38 11.48
C ALA A 253 10.34 -1.79 12.86
N GLU A 254 11.57 -1.29 13.03
CA GLU A 254 12.07 -0.71 14.27
C GLU A 254 11.41 0.65 14.56
N MET A 255 11.14 1.45 13.54
CA MET A 255 10.34 2.67 13.67
C MET A 255 8.90 2.36 14.11
N ALA A 256 8.27 1.34 13.52
CA ALA A 256 6.94 0.90 13.95
C ALA A 256 6.96 0.45 15.42
N PHE A 257 8.01 -0.25 15.84
CA PHE A 257 8.21 -0.66 17.24
C PHE A 257 8.39 0.57 18.14
N GLN A 258 9.23 1.53 17.76
CA GLN A 258 9.48 2.75 18.53
C GLN A 258 8.21 3.58 18.72
N ALA A 259 7.42 3.78 17.65
CA ALA A 259 6.18 4.56 17.70
C ALA A 259 5.16 3.94 18.67
N GLU A 260 5.07 2.61 18.73
CA GLU A 260 4.09 1.92 19.56
C GLU A 260 4.59 1.66 20.99
N ARG A 261 5.79 1.09 21.12
CA ARG A 261 6.33 0.63 22.40
C ARG A 261 6.94 1.75 23.24
N LEU A 262 7.69 2.64 22.60
CA LEU A 262 8.45 3.66 23.33
C LEU A 262 7.67 4.97 23.44
N MET A 263 7.07 5.45 22.34
CA MET A 263 6.37 6.73 22.33
C MET A 263 4.99 6.68 22.97
N LEU A 264 4.24 5.57 22.79
CA LEU A 264 2.94 5.38 23.44
C LEU A 264 3.01 4.57 24.74
N ASN A 265 4.19 4.07 25.10
CA ASN A 265 4.39 3.24 26.29
C ASN A 265 3.46 2.00 26.34
N ILE A 266 3.11 1.43 25.18
CA ILE A 266 2.27 0.23 25.09
C ILE A 266 3.20 -0.98 25.13
N PRO A 267 3.13 -1.87 26.14
CA PRO A 267 3.98 -3.05 26.18
C PRO A 267 3.59 -4.06 25.09
N GLY A 268 4.59 -4.75 24.56
CA GLY A 268 4.42 -5.83 23.59
C GLY A 268 5.75 -6.32 23.06
N GLY A 269 5.71 -7.36 22.22
CA GLY A 269 6.88 -7.98 21.62
C GLY A 269 7.32 -7.33 20.31
N TRP A 270 8.31 -7.96 19.67
CA TRP A 270 8.95 -7.50 18.43
C TRP A 270 8.45 -8.21 17.16
N GLN A 271 7.77 -9.36 17.29
CA GLN A 271 7.48 -10.20 16.12
C GLN A 271 6.58 -9.53 15.07
N ASP A 272 5.66 -8.67 15.51
CA ASP A 272 4.56 -8.14 14.68
C ASP A 272 5.10 -7.21 13.59
N GLN A 273 6.02 -6.33 13.98
CA GLN A 273 6.63 -5.31 13.12
C GLN A 273 7.52 -5.97 12.06
N TYR A 274 8.35 -6.94 12.45
CA TYR A 274 9.15 -7.68 11.47
C TYR A 274 8.26 -8.53 10.56
N ALA A 275 7.24 -9.21 11.07
CA ALA A 275 6.41 -10.10 10.26
C ALA A 275 5.70 -9.34 9.14
N THR A 276 5.07 -8.21 9.48
CA THR A 276 4.30 -7.43 8.50
C THR A 276 5.20 -6.77 7.46
N VAL A 277 6.40 -6.32 7.83
CA VAL A 277 7.32 -5.66 6.88
C VAL A 277 8.01 -6.67 5.96
N PHE A 278 8.43 -7.83 6.49
CA PHE A 278 9.17 -8.81 5.71
C PHE A 278 8.25 -9.71 4.86
N GLY A 279 7.12 -10.14 5.42
CA GLY A 279 6.19 -11.07 4.79
C GLY A 279 6.65 -12.52 4.77
N GLY A 280 5.77 -13.39 4.29
CA GLY A 280 5.99 -14.82 4.16
C GLY A 280 6.05 -15.54 5.50
N PHE A 281 6.60 -16.76 5.45
CA PHE A 281 6.88 -17.58 6.62
C PHE A 281 8.25 -17.21 7.19
N ASN A 282 8.33 -16.94 8.48
CA ASN A 282 9.59 -16.58 9.12
C ASN A 282 9.82 -17.38 10.41
N HIS A 283 11.06 -17.80 10.60
CA HIS A 283 11.61 -18.14 11.89
C HIS A 283 12.44 -16.96 12.37
N MET A 284 12.01 -16.33 13.45
CA MET A 284 12.64 -15.14 14.01
C MET A 284 13.37 -15.51 15.29
N GLU A 285 14.59 -15.02 15.45
CA GLU A 285 15.40 -15.19 16.66
C GLU A 285 15.69 -13.82 17.27
N PHE A 286 15.41 -13.69 18.57
CA PHE A 286 15.56 -12.44 19.31
C PHE A 286 16.68 -12.60 20.33
N SER A 287 17.57 -11.63 20.42
CA SER A 287 18.68 -11.60 21.37
C SER A 287 18.96 -10.17 21.83
N SER A 288 19.80 -10.02 22.85
CA SER A 288 20.23 -8.71 23.34
C SER A 288 21.05 -7.91 22.30
N GLU A 289 21.71 -8.59 21.37
CA GLU A 289 22.58 -7.95 20.38
C GLU A 289 21.84 -7.64 19.07
N GLN A 290 21.04 -8.59 18.57
CA GLN A 290 20.36 -8.45 17.29
C GLN A 290 19.08 -9.30 17.18
N ASN A 291 18.18 -8.86 16.32
CA ASN A 291 17.01 -9.61 15.89
C ASN A 291 17.27 -10.19 14.49
N THR A 292 17.20 -11.52 14.36
CA THR A 292 17.45 -12.22 13.10
C THR A 292 16.16 -12.74 12.51
N ILE A 293 15.87 -12.38 11.26
CA ILE A 293 14.67 -12.81 10.53
C ILE A 293 15.14 -13.84 9.50
N VAL A 294 14.72 -15.10 9.66
CA VAL A 294 15.06 -16.20 8.75
C VAL A 294 13.81 -16.59 7.94
N PRO A 295 13.70 -16.16 6.67
CA PRO A 295 12.62 -16.58 5.80
C PRO A 295 12.64 -18.10 5.58
N LEU A 296 11.49 -18.75 5.72
CA LEU A 296 11.32 -20.17 5.47
C LEU A 296 10.78 -20.38 4.06
N ARG A 297 11.57 -21.05 3.21
CA ARG A 297 11.11 -21.48 1.88
C ARG A 297 10.39 -22.81 2.01
N LEU A 298 9.09 -22.81 1.78
CA LEU A 298 8.25 -24.00 1.80
C LEU A 298 7.85 -24.39 0.38
N ASP A 299 7.67 -25.69 0.14
CA ASP A 299 7.11 -26.16 -1.13
C ASP A 299 5.65 -25.71 -1.28
N SER A 300 5.24 -25.41 -2.52
CA SER A 300 3.87 -24.98 -2.82
C SER A 300 2.80 -25.96 -2.33
N SER A 301 3.07 -27.26 -2.35
CA SER A 301 2.16 -28.30 -1.84
C SER A 301 2.00 -28.24 -0.32
N ILE A 302 3.06 -27.90 0.42
CA ILE A 302 3.02 -27.72 1.88
C ILE A 302 2.16 -26.49 2.22
N ILE A 303 2.32 -25.40 1.47
CA ILE A 303 1.52 -24.18 1.67
C ILE A 303 0.04 -24.47 1.39
N ALA A 304 -0.28 -25.13 0.26
CA ALA A 304 -1.66 -25.48 -0.09
C ALA A 304 -2.31 -26.38 0.97
N GLU A 305 -1.61 -27.41 1.45
CA GLU A 305 -2.13 -28.30 2.50
C GLU A 305 -2.33 -27.56 3.83
N LEU A 306 -1.45 -26.60 4.19
CA LEU A 306 -1.65 -25.76 5.37
C LEU A 306 -2.90 -24.88 5.26
N GLU A 307 -3.15 -24.27 4.10
CA GLU A 307 -4.35 -23.44 3.89
C GLU A 307 -5.65 -24.24 4.03
N GLU A 308 -5.65 -25.50 3.57
CA GLU A 308 -6.77 -26.42 3.74
C GLU A 308 -6.81 -27.08 5.13
N SER A 309 -5.69 -27.17 5.84
CA SER A 309 -5.63 -27.73 7.20
C SER A 309 -5.84 -26.69 8.30
N LEU A 310 -5.88 -25.40 8.00
CA LEU A 310 -6.07 -24.34 9.01
C LEU A 310 -7.41 -23.63 8.87
N VAL A 311 -8.10 -23.44 10.00
CA VAL A 311 -9.34 -22.67 10.10
C VAL A 311 -9.08 -21.48 11.01
N LEU A 312 -9.36 -20.27 10.51
CA LEU A 312 -9.30 -19.04 11.28
C LEU A 312 -10.69 -18.71 11.82
N CYS A 313 -10.83 -18.53 13.13
CA CYS A 313 -12.13 -18.37 13.80
C CYS A 313 -12.15 -17.09 14.63
N TYR A 314 -12.91 -16.08 14.19
CA TYR A 314 -13.11 -14.84 14.94
C TYR A 314 -14.13 -15.04 16.05
N THR A 315 -13.73 -14.76 17.28
CA THR A 315 -14.57 -14.95 18.45
C THR A 315 -15.51 -13.78 18.76
N GLY A 316 -15.21 -12.58 18.24
CA GLY A 316 -15.95 -11.36 18.59
C GLY A 316 -15.68 -10.84 20.01
N PHE A 317 -14.93 -11.56 20.85
CA PHE A 317 -14.51 -11.07 22.16
C PHE A 317 -13.43 -9.99 21.98
N ASN A 318 -13.72 -8.79 22.48
CA ASN A 318 -12.76 -7.69 22.55
C ASN A 318 -11.88 -7.84 23.78
N HIS A 319 -10.60 -7.51 23.64
CA HIS A 319 -9.66 -7.48 24.77
C HIS A 319 -8.68 -6.31 24.66
N ASP A 320 -8.18 -5.85 25.81
CA ASP A 320 -7.02 -4.97 25.89
C ASP A 320 -5.74 -5.81 25.85
N SER A 321 -5.15 -5.96 24.65
CA SER A 321 -3.87 -6.68 24.46
C SER A 321 -2.74 -6.07 25.28
N GLY A 322 -2.78 -4.75 25.52
CA GLY A 322 -1.84 -4.05 26.39
C GLY A 322 -1.97 -4.49 27.85
N ALA A 323 -3.19 -4.72 28.35
CA ALA A 323 -3.40 -5.26 29.69
C ALA A 323 -2.85 -6.68 29.84
N VAL A 324 -3.03 -7.53 28.82
CA VAL A 324 -2.45 -8.88 28.81
C VAL A 324 -0.93 -8.82 28.81
N HIS A 325 -0.32 -7.95 28.00
CA HIS A 325 1.13 -7.78 28.01
C HIS A 325 1.68 -7.17 29.30
N ARG A 326 0.97 -6.23 29.94
CA ARG A 326 1.32 -5.71 31.27
C ARG A 326 1.32 -6.83 32.31
N ASP A 327 0.30 -7.68 32.28
CA ASP A 327 0.17 -8.81 33.18
C ASP A 327 1.26 -9.85 32.94
N GLN A 328 1.49 -10.23 31.68
CA GLN A 328 2.61 -11.10 31.30
C GLN A 328 3.92 -10.55 31.83
N LYS A 329 4.24 -9.28 31.56
CA LYS A 329 5.48 -8.64 32.06
C LYS A 329 5.60 -8.73 33.58
N ALA A 330 4.50 -8.57 34.32
CA ALA A 330 4.50 -8.73 35.77
C ALA A 330 4.73 -10.20 36.19
N GLN A 331 4.13 -11.16 35.48
CA GLN A 331 4.24 -12.59 35.74
C GLN A 331 5.57 -13.20 35.26
N TYR A 332 6.30 -12.55 34.33
CA TYR A 332 7.58 -13.03 33.80
C TYR A 332 8.71 -13.08 34.84
N GLN A 333 8.47 -12.58 36.04
CA GLN A 333 9.35 -12.76 37.20
C GLN A 333 9.14 -14.10 37.93
N THR A 334 8.13 -14.87 37.53
CA THR A 334 7.83 -16.18 38.12
C THR A 334 8.55 -17.31 37.37
N ASN A 335 8.97 -18.34 38.10
CA ASN A 335 9.60 -19.53 37.50
C ASN A 335 8.68 -20.24 36.49
N ASP A 336 7.37 -20.17 36.69
CA ASP A 336 6.40 -20.83 35.80
C ASP A 336 6.30 -20.15 34.44
N ALA A 337 6.25 -18.81 34.41
CA ALA A 337 6.25 -18.06 33.15
C ALA A 337 7.56 -18.26 32.36
N VAL A 338 8.71 -18.29 33.04
CA VAL A 338 10.01 -18.57 32.38
C VAL A 338 10.03 -19.98 31.79
N ALA A 339 9.56 -20.99 32.53
CA ALA A 339 9.47 -22.36 32.03
C ALA A 339 8.50 -22.49 30.84
N ALA A 340 7.36 -21.81 30.89
CA ALA A 340 6.40 -21.76 29.79
C ALA A 340 7.03 -21.13 28.52
N ALA A 341 7.83 -20.07 28.67
CA ALA A 341 8.54 -19.45 27.54
C ALA A 341 9.67 -20.33 26.99
N ALA A 342 10.40 -21.02 27.86
CA ALA A 342 11.39 -22.00 27.42
C ALA A 342 10.71 -23.10 26.60
N LYS A 343 9.52 -23.55 27.03
CA LYS A 343 8.73 -24.53 26.29
C LYS A 343 8.22 -23.99 24.95
N GLN A 344 7.73 -22.74 24.88
CA GLN A 344 7.39 -22.09 23.60
C GLN A 344 8.55 -22.11 22.62
N LYS A 345 9.76 -21.80 23.10
CA LYS A 345 10.97 -21.74 22.28
C LYS A 345 11.38 -23.11 21.75
N GLU A 346 11.26 -24.16 22.57
CA GLU A 346 11.46 -25.56 22.14
C GLU A 346 10.47 -25.93 21.04
N VAL A 347 9.17 -25.74 21.29
CA VAL A 347 8.10 -26.05 20.33
C VAL A 347 8.26 -25.27 19.02
N THR A 348 8.71 -24.01 19.07
CA THR A 348 9.02 -23.21 17.86
C THR A 348 10.07 -23.91 16.97
N ARG A 349 11.11 -24.48 17.57
CA ARG A 349 12.16 -25.20 16.82
C ARG A 349 11.63 -26.49 16.20
N GLU A 350 10.77 -27.21 16.90
CA GLU A 350 10.14 -28.44 16.42
C GLU A 350 9.14 -28.16 15.28
N ILE A 351 8.28 -27.14 15.43
CA ILE A 351 7.38 -26.73 14.36
C ILE A 351 8.18 -26.37 13.11
N ARG A 352 9.27 -25.60 13.24
CA ARG A 352 10.14 -25.30 12.09
C ARG A 352 10.65 -26.58 11.42
N HIS A 353 11.09 -27.56 12.20
CA HIS A 353 11.59 -28.84 11.68
C HIS A 353 10.54 -29.61 10.89
N HIS A 354 9.31 -29.71 11.42
CA HIS A 354 8.21 -30.43 10.80
C HIS A 354 7.62 -29.69 9.59
N LEU A 355 7.51 -28.37 9.68
CA LEU A 355 7.02 -27.51 8.61
C LEU A 355 7.89 -27.62 7.36
N LEU A 356 9.22 -27.59 7.51
CA LEU A 356 10.19 -27.75 6.42
C LEU A 356 10.14 -29.16 5.77
N ARG A 357 9.54 -30.15 6.43
CA ARG A 357 9.41 -31.53 5.95
C ARG A 357 7.99 -31.89 5.50
N GLY A 358 7.05 -30.95 5.56
CA GLY A 358 5.64 -31.21 5.24
C GLY A 358 4.93 -32.13 6.25
N GLN A 359 5.46 -32.28 7.47
CA GLN A 359 4.88 -33.13 8.53
C GLN A 359 3.80 -32.37 9.29
N LEU A 360 2.74 -31.95 8.59
CA LEU A 360 1.79 -30.94 9.07
C LEU A 360 0.92 -31.40 10.24
N LEU A 361 0.61 -32.69 10.33
CA LEU A 361 -0.14 -33.21 11.48
C LEU A 361 0.63 -33.03 12.80
N GLU A 362 1.95 -33.18 12.78
CA GLU A 362 2.78 -32.90 13.96
C GLU A 362 2.81 -31.40 14.28
N CYS A 363 2.85 -30.53 13.25
CA CYS A 363 2.66 -29.09 13.46
C CYS A 363 1.34 -28.79 14.18
N GLY A 364 0.25 -29.45 13.78
CA GLY A 364 -1.06 -29.33 14.44
C GLY A 364 -1.04 -29.70 15.92
N ARG A 365 -0.36 -30.80 16.29
CA ARG A 365 -0.18 -31.21 17.70
C ARG A 365 0.71 -30.26 18.48
N LEU A 366 1.79 -29.77 17.87
CA LEU A 366 2.69 -28.81 18.50
C LEU A 366 2.04 -27.43 18.70
N ILE A 367 1.10 -27.04 17.83
CA ILE A 367 0.29 -25.82 18.04
C ILE A 367 -0.59 -25.94 19.29
N ASP A 368 -1.19 -27.11 19.55
CA ASP A 368 -1.94 -27.42 20.77
C ASP A 368 -1.05 -27.34 22.01
N GLU A 369 0.13 -27.96 21.95
CA GLU A 369 1.12 -27.91 23.03
C GLU A 369 1.59 -26.48 23.31
N ALA A 370 1.86 -25.70 22.26
CA ALA A 370 2.17 -24.29 22.38
C ALA A 370 0.99 -23.51 22.99
N TRP A 371 -0.26 -23.86 22.71
CA TRP A 371 -1.39 -23.18 23.34
C TRP A 371 -1.44 -23.44 24.85
N HIS A 372 -1.29 -24.69 25.27
CA HIS A 372 -1.28 -25.05 26.69
C HIS A 372 -0.10 -24.43 27.44
N ALA A 373 1.09 -24.38 26.83
CA ALA A 373 2.22 -23.66 27.40
C ALA A 373 1.94 -22.15 27.50
N LYS A 374 1.36 -21.54 26.46
CA LYS A 374 1.05 -20.10 26.45
C LYS A 374 0.07 -19.72 27.55
N ARG A 375 -0.94 -20.54 27.82
CA ARG A 375 -1.92 -20.31 28.89
C ARG A 375 -1.30 -20.20 30.29
N ARG A 376 -0.10 -20.77 30.50
CA ARG A 376 0.62 -20.70 31.79
C ARG A 376 1.31 -19.37 32.04
N PHE A 377 1.47 -18.50 31.04
CA PHE A 377 2.07 -17.17 31.26
C PHE A 377 1.20 -16.25 32.11
N SER A 378 -0.12 -16.32 31.94
CA SER A 378 -1.06 -15.46 32.63
C SER A 378 -2.47 -16.02 32.51
N ALA A 379 -3.23 -15.94 33.61
CA ALA A 379 -4.64 -16.28 33.62
C ALA A 379 -5.49 -15.38 32.70
N LYS A 380 -4.98 -14.22 32.25
CA LYS A 380 -5.68 -13.30 31.34
C LYS A 380 -5.58 -13.69 29.86
N ILE A 381 -4.85 -14.76 29.54
CA ILE A 381 -4.67 -15.20 28.14
C ILE A 381 -5.91 -15.90 27.60
N SER A 382 -6.68 -16.55 28.47
CA SER A 382 -7.95 -17.20 28.13
C SER A 382 -9.00 -16.85 29.17
N SER A 383 -10.25 -17.19 28.88
CA SER A 383 -11.40 -17.09 29.79
C SER A 383 -12.22 -18.36 29.68
N THR A 384 -13.22 -18.53 30.55
CA THR A 384 -14.13 -19.69 30.49
C THR A 384 -14.85 -19.77 29.15
N GLU A 385 -15.23 -18.64 28.57
CA GLU A 385 -15.88 -18.57 27.25
C GLU A 385 -14.93 -18.97 26.12
N LEU A 386 -13.67 -18.49 26.16
CA LEU A 386 -12.65 -18.84 25.17
C LEU A 386 -12.24 -20.32 25.27
N ASP A 387 -12.15 -20.84 26.48
CA ASP A 387 -11.89 -22.26 26.74
C ASP A 387 -13.05 -23.13 26.21
N ALA A 388 -14.31 -22.71 26.41
CA ALA A 388 -15.46 -23.41 25.84
C ALA A 388 -15.44 -23.44 24.30
N VAL A 389 -15.01 -22.35 23.65
CA VAL A 389 -14.80 -22.33 22.19
C VAL A 389 -13.71 -23.31 21.78
N TYR A 390 -12.59 -23.34 22.51
CA TYR A 390 -11.48 -24.24 22.24
C TYR A 390 -11.88 -25.72 22.38
N ASP A 391 -12.53 -26.06 23.50
CA ASP A 391 -12.96 -27.42 23.79
C ASP A 391 -14.02 -27.90 22.81
N HIS A 392 -14.95 -27.01 22.41
CA HIS A 392 -15.90 -27.30 21.35
C HIS A 392 -15.22 -27.58 20.00
N ALA A 393 -14.17 -26.82 19.65
CA ALA A 393 -13.40 -27.08 18.44
C ALA A 393 -12.70 -28.45 18.48
N LYS A 394 -12.06 -28.78 19.62
CA LYS A 394 -11.41 -30.09 19.82
C LYS A 394 -12.39 -31.25 19.72
N ALA A 395 -13.59 -31.11 20.30
CA ALA A 395 -14.65 -32.12 20.24
C ALA A 395 -15.19 -32.34 18.80
N ASN A 396 -15.06 -31.34 17.92
CA ASN A 396 -15.55 -31.38 16.54
C ASN A 396 -14.42 -31.48 15.50
N GLY A 397 -13.30 -32.12 15.87
CA GLY A 397 -12.28 -32.56 14.91
C GLY A 397 -11.03 -31.68 14.79
N ALA A 398 -10.88 -30.63 15.60
CA ALA A 398 -9.62 -29.91 15.69
C ALA A 398 -8.53 -30.79 16.33
N VAL A 399 -7.42 -30.97 15.61
CA VAL A 399 -6.21 -31.65 16.14
C VAL A 399 -5.58 -30.80 17.22
N GLY A 400 -5.57 -29.49 17.03
CA GLY A 400 -4.97 -28.51 17.91
C GLY A 400 -5.39 -27.11 17.50
N GLY A 401 -5.09 -26.12 18.34
CA GLY A 401 -5.29 -24.74 17.97
C GLY A 401 -4.68 -23.81 18.99
N LYS A 402 -4.81 -22.51 18.74
CA LYS A 402 -4.37 -21.48 19.70
C LYS A 402 -5.06 -20.16 19.45
N LEU A 403 -5.16 -19.36 20.49
CA LEU A 403 -5.53 -17.96 20.36
C LEU A 403 -4.34 -17.14 19.84
N LEU A 404 -4.57 -16.36 18.79
CA LEU A 404 -3.58 -15.49 18.18
C LEU A 404 -3.35 -14.22 19.03
N GLY A 405 -2.22 -13.54 18.83
CA GLY A 405 -1.89 -12.31 19.57
C GLY A 405 -1.54 -12.54 21.04
N ALA A 406 -1.82 -11.56 21.91
CA ALA A 406 -1.49 -11.65 23.33
C ALA A 406 -2.38 -12.66 24.09
N GLY A 407 -3.66 -12.73 23.73
CA GLY A 407 -4.69 -13.54 24.39
C GLY A 407 -5.88 -12.68 24.84
N GLY A 408 -6.94 -13.28 25.38
CA GLY A 408 -8.12 -12.57 25.89
C GLY A 408 -9.24 -12.29 24.87
N GLY A 409 -9.00 -12.51 23.57
CA GLY A 409 -10.02 -12.41 22.53
C GLY A 409 -9.42 -12.39 21.12
N GLY A 410 -10.24 -12.11 20.12
CA GLY A 410 -9.80 -12.06 18.71
C GLY A 410 -9.94 -13.40 17.99
N TYR A 411 -8.91 -13.81 17.26
CA TYR A 411 -8.94 -15.01 16.41
C TYR A 411 -8.30 -16.23 17.07
N PHE A 412 -9.01 -17.35 17.04
CA PHE A 412 -8.40 -18.68 17.12
C PHE A 412 -7.91 -19.12 15.76
N MET A 413 -6.80 -19.86 15.75
CA MET A 413 -6.35 -20.66 14.61
C MET A 413 -6.43 -22.13 15.03
N PHE A 414 -7.17 -22.94 14.28
CA PHE A 414 -7.30 -24.39 14.50
C PHE A 414 -6.68 -25.17 13.36
N PHE A 415 -5.98 -26.26 13.69
CA PHE A 415 -5.50 -27.25 12.74
C PHE A 415 -6.48 -28.42 12.68
N VAL A 416 -6.82 -28.87 11.48
CA VAL A 416 -7.80 -29.93 11.21
C VAL A 416 -7.27 -30.93 10.20
N ARG A 417 -7.82 -32.14 10.21
CA ARG A 417 -7.60 -33.13 9.14
C ARG A 417 -8.55 -32.83 7.97
N PRO A 418 -8.23 -33.28 6.73
CA PRO A 418 -8.99 -32.91 5.52
C PRO A 418 -10.52 -33.11 5.62
N PHE A 419 -10.98 -34.25 6.12
CA PHE A 419 -12.42 -34.55 6.23
C PHE A 419 -13.11 -33.94 7.46
N GLU A 420 -12.36 -33.35 8.39
CA GLU A 420 -12.89 -32.73 9.61
C GLU A 420 -13.08 -31.22 9.47
N ARG A 421 -12.54 -30.61 8.41
CA ARG A 421 -12.54 -29.15 8.20
C ARG A 421 -13.94 -28.54 8.20
N TYR A 422 -14.81 -29.02 7.34
CA TYR A 422 -16.17 -28.47 7.22
C TYR A 422 -17.07 -28.83 8.41
N PRO A 423 -17.03 -30.06 8.97
CA PRO A 423 -17.66 -30.36 10.25
C PRO A 423 -17.27 -29.37 11.36
N LEU A 424 -15.98 -29.06 11.51
CA LEU A 424 -15.51 -28.07 12.48
C LEU A 424 -16.09 -26.68 12.19
N ILE A 425 -16.00 -26.20 10.95
CA ILE A 425 -16.51 -24.87 10.56
C ILE A 425 -18.00 -24.76 10.89
N THR A 426 -18.81 -25.76 10.50
CA THR A 426 -20.24 -25.78 10.80
C THR A 426 -20.50 -25.79 12.30
N ALA A 427 -19.72 -26.54 13.08
CA ALA A 427 -19.86 -26.59 14.54
C ALA A 427 -19.52 -25.24 15.21
N LEU A 428 -18.49 -24.54 14.73
CA LEU A 428 -18.08 -23.23 15.25
C LEU A 428 -19.09 -22.13 14.86
N GLU A 429 -19.52 -22.10 13.60
CA GLU A 429 -20.50 -21.13 13.11
C GLU A 429 -21.88 -21.34 13.73
N GLY A 430 -22.25 -22.59 14.07
CA GLY A 430 -23.44 -22.92 14.84
C GLY A 430 -23.49 -22.26 16.23
N ASN A 431 -22.33 -21.88 16.79
CA ASN A 431 -22.21 -21.13 18.04
C ASN A 431 -22.09 -19.61 17.83
N GLY A 432 -22.37 -19.11 16.62
CA GLY A 432 -22.33 -17.68 16.30
C GLY A 432 -20.92 -17.12 16.06
N LEU A 433 -19.90 -17.98 15.96
CA LEU A 433 -18.54 -17.60 15.62
C LEU A 433 -18.40 -17.41 14.11
N ARG A 434 -17.38 -16.67 13.67
CA ARG A 434 -17.14 -16.42 12.24
C ARG A 434 -15.86 -17.11 11.79
N CYS A 435 -15.98 -18.11 10.91
CA CYS A 435 -14.84 -18.81 10.34
C CYS A 435 -14.42 -18.18 9.00
N SER A 436 -13.12 -18.18 8.73
CA SER A 436 -12.56 -17.75 7.46
C SER A 436 -11.39 -18.65 7.06
N ARG A 437 -11.14 -18.66 5.75
CA ARG A 437 -9.98 -19.36 5.18
C ARG A 437 -8.72 -18.55 5.43
N ILE A 438 -7.60 -19.26 5.54
CA ILE A 438 -6.28 -18.65 5.53
C ILE A 438 -5.76 -18.70 4.10
N ALA A 439 -5.34 -17.55 3.59
CA ALA A 439 -4.51 -17.45 2.40
C ALA A 439 -3.20 -16.80 2.83
N PHE A 440 -2.07 -17.51 2.68
CA PHE A 440 -0.77 -16.97 3.05
C PHE A 440 -0.34 -15.89 2.06
N GLU A 441 0.35 -14.87 2.56
CA GLU A 441 0.94 -13.82 1.74
C GLU A 441 2.45 -13.89 1.87
N GLU A 442 3.16 -13.98 0.75
CA GLU A 442 4.62 -14.05 0.69
C GLU A 442 5.26 -12.66 0.83
N HIS A 443 4.58 -11.61 0.38
CA HIS A 443 5.10 -10.26 0.31
C HIS A 443 4.70 -9.47 1.55
N GLY A 444 5.68 -8.90 2.25
CA GLY A 444 5.43 -8.00 3.37
C GLY A 444 4.90 -6.63 2.94
N LEU A 445 5.39 -5.58 3.57
CA LEU A 445 5.04 -4.21 3.22
C LEU A 445 5.33 -3.94 1.74
N ARG A 446 4.31 -3.49 1.02
CA ARG A 446 4.40 -3.03 -0.37
C ARG A 446 4.01 -1.58 -0.44
N THR A 447 4.83 -0.79 -1.12
CA THR A 447 4.63 0.64 -1.33
C THR A 447 4.76 0.97 -2.81
N TRP A 448 4.02 1.97 -3.28
CA TRP A 448 4.09 2.43 -4.65
C TRP A 448 3.58 3.86 -4.79
N LYS A 449 4.04 4.54 -5.85
CA LYS A 449 3.48 5.81 -6.29
C LYS A 449 2.44 5.61 -7.38
N SER A 450 1.43 6.46 -7.36
CA SER A 450 0.45 6.60 -8.43
C SER A 450 0.31 8.07 -8.80
N ARG A 451 0.09 8.32 -10.10
CA ARG A 451 -0.12 9.66 -10.66
C ARG A 451 -1.55 9.72 -11.18
N PHE A 452 -2.29 10.75 -10.79
CA PHE A 452 -3.62 11.00 -11.34
C PHE A 452 -3.65 12.39 -11.99
N PRO A 453 -4.29 12.53 -13.17
CA PRO A 453 -4.52 13.84 -13.75
C PRO A 453 -5.23 14.72 -12.74
N THR A 454 -4.75 15.96 -12.61
CA THR A 454 -5.41 16.96 -11.77
C THR A 454 -6.83 17.14 -12.30
N LEU A 455 -7.84 16.89 -11.45
CA LEU A 455 -9.23 17.08 -11.83
C LEU A 455 -9.44 18.56 -12.16
N SER A 456 -10.10 18.85 -13.27
CA SER A 456 -10.47 20.24 -13.58
C SER A 456 -11.44 20.76 -12.52
N ALA A 457 -11.52 22.09 -12.36
CA ALA A 457 -12.48 22.71 -11.44
C ALA A 457 -13.94 22.26 -11.73
N ASP A 458 -14.25 22.00 -13.00
CA ASP A 458 -15.55 21.51 -13.46
C ASP A 458 -15.81 20.04 -13.05
N ASP A 459 -14.78 19.18 -13.12
CA ASP A 459 -14.88 17.78 -12.65
C ASP A 459 -15.12 17.70 -11.14
N VAL A 460 -14.50 18.60 -10.37
CA VAL A 460 -14.69 18.69 -8.91
C VAL A 460 -16.09 19.20 -8.58
N ALA A 461 -16.62 20.16 -9.35
CA ALA A 461 -17.96 20.70 -9.17
C ALA A 461 -19.07 19.68 -9.51
N GLN A 462 -18.86 18.84 -10.53
CA GLN A 462 -19.80 17.77 -10.88
C GLN A 462 -19.83 16.63 -9.86
N ARG A 463 -18.71 16.30 -9.21
CA ARG A 463 -18.64 15.21 -8.21
C ARG A 463 -19.17 15.59 -6.82
N ARG A 464 -19.39 16.89 -6.55
CA ARG A 464 -19.99 17.39 -5.30
C ARG A 464 -21.52 17.50 -5.36
N ARG A 465 -22.13 17.15 -6.50
CA ARG A 465 -23.57 16.93 -6.66
C ARG A 465 -23.85 15.44 -6.58
#